data_AF-A0AAJ2BIB2-F1
#
_entry.id   AF-A0AAJ2BIB2-F1
#
_cell.length_a   1.000
_cell.length_b   1.000
_cell.length_c   1.000
_cell.angle_alpha   90.00
_cell.angle_beta   90.00
_cell.angle_gamma   90.00
#
_symmetry.space_group_name_H-M   'P 1'
#
loop_
_entity.id
_entity.type
_entity.pdbx_description
1 polymer ?
#
loop_
_entity_poly.entity_id
_entity_poly.type
_entity_poly.pdbx_seq_one_letter_code
_entity_poly.pdbx_strand_id
1 'polypeptide(L)'
;MSTPSTLPWELISRDAEFVATTRAKARLVTVLMVIAAIYYFALPLGASLLKPLFQQTLVGQLNVGLVFALSQYPVGGLLAVAYLRGTRTLDARLQAVRLRYLQEVTP
;
A
#
# COMPACT_ATOMS: atom_id res chain seq x y z
N MET A 1 12.89 -2.59 34.87
CA MET A 1 12.76 -1.14 34.62
C MET A 1 13.00 -0.90 33.14
N SER A 2 11.93 -0.83 32.34
CA SER A 2 12.03 -0.53 30.91
C SER A 2 12.39 0.95 30.76
N THR A 3 13.57 1.22 30.20
CA THR A 3 14.04 2.56 29.86
C THR A 3 12.96 3.27 29.04
N PRO A 4 12.43 4.43 29.48
CA PRO A 4 11.40 5.12 28.71
C PRO A 4 12.04 5.55 27.39
N SER A 5 11.49 5.10 26.28
CA SER A 5 11.78 5.70 24.98
C SER A 5 11.49 7.20 25.12
N THR A 6 12.50 8.04 24.94
CA THR A 6 12.47 9.49 25.14
C THR A 6 11.49 10.25 24.22
N LEU A 7 10.65 9.53 23.48
CA LEU A 7 9.57 10.08 22.68
C LEU A 7 8.26 10.05 23.48
N PRO A 8 7.59 11.19 23.73
CA PRO A 8 6.34 11.24 24.49
C PRO A 8 5.17 10.74 23.61
N TRP A 9 5.05 9.43 23.44
CA TRP A 9 4.06 8.80 22.56
C TRP A 9 2.61 9.15 22.90
N GLU A 10 2.29 9.35 24.19
CA GLU A 10 0.97 9.79 24.65
C GLU A 10 0.61 11.20 24.15
N LEU A 11 1.60 12.08 23.98
CA LEU A 11 1.37 13.43 23.43
C LEU A 11 1.26 13.37 21.91
N ILE A 12 2.11 12.58 21.25
CA ILE A 12 2.11 12.42 19.79
C ILE A 12 0.83 11.73 19.30
N SER A 13 0.32 10.72 20.04
CA SER A 13 -0.90 9.98 19.65
C SER A 13 -2.16 10.83 19.70
N ARG A 14 -2.14 11.92 20.48
CA ARG A 14 -3.23 12.91 20.59
C ARG A 14 -3.08 14.08 19.62
N ASP A 15 -1.94 14.19 18.95
CA ASP A 15 -1.71 15.24 17.96
C ASP A 15 -2.62 15.05 16.74
N ALA A 16 -3.39 16.08 16.42
CA ALA A 16 -4.38 16.05 15.35
C ALA A 16 -3.74 15.84 13.95
N GLU A 17 -2.55 16.38 13.72
CA GLU A 17 -1.81 16.22 12.47
C GLU A 17 -1.27 14.79 12.33
N PHE A 18 -0.76 14.20 13.42
CA PHE A 18 -0.32 12.81 13.45
C PHE A 18 -1.46 11.84 13.14
N VAL A 19 -2.60 12.00 13.81
CA VAL A 19 -3.78 11.15 13.61
C VAL A 19 -4.34 11.30 12.19
N ALA A 20 -4.44 12.54 11.67
CA ALA A 20 -4.93 12.79 10.32
C ALA A 20 -4.01 12.16 9.27
N THR A 21 -2.71 12.33 9.41
CA THR A 21 -1.71 11.79 8.47
C THR A 21 -1.67 10.27 8.50
N THR A 22 -1.74 9.66 9.69
CA THR A 22 -1.81 8.20 9.84
C THR A 22 -3.08 7.62 9.23
N ARG A 23 -4.23 8.27 9.42
CA ARG A 23 -5.50 7.86 8.79
C ARG A 23 -5.45 7.97 7.26
N ALA A 24 -4.83 9.02 6.74
CA ALA A 24 -4.64 9.19 5.30
C ALA A 24 -3.74 8.10 4.72
N LYS A 25 -2.64 7.76 5.41
CA LYS A 25 -1.76 6.64 5.04
C LYS A 25 -2.51 5.32 5.05
N ALA A 26 -3.25 5.03 6.12
CA ALA A 26 -4.05 3.81 6.21
C ALA A 26 -5.05 3.71 5.04
N ARG A 27 -5.78 4.79 4.73
CA ARG A 27 -6.70 4.82 3.58
C ARG A 27 -6.00 4.52 2.26
N LEU A 28 -4.85 5.15 2.00
CA LEU A 28 -4.07 4.90 0.79
C LEU A 28 -3.67 3.42 0.67
N VAL A 29 -3.11 2.83 1.74
CA VAL A 29 -2.70 1.43 1.76
C VAL A 29 -3.90 0.50 1.57
N THR A 30 -5.00 0.76 2.27
CA THR A 30 -6.22 -0.06 2.14
C THR A 30 -6.76 -0.02 0.71
N VAL A 31 -6.80 1.14 0.06
CA VAL A 31 -7.25 1.25 -1.34
C VAL A 31 -6.34 0.46 -2.27
N LEU A 32 -5.02 0.62 -2.16
CA LEU A 32 -4.06 -0.15 -2.97
C LEU A 32 -4.17 -1.65 -2.71
N MET A 33 -4.39 -2.05 -1.47
CA MET A 33 -4.60 -3.45 -1.08
C MET A 33 -5.88 -4.01 -1.71
N VAL A 34 -6.98 -3.27 -1.71
CA VAL A 34 -8.23 -3.71 -2.34
C VAL A 34 -8.07 -3.85 -3.85
N ILE A 35 -7.41 -2.88 -4.51
CA ILE A 35 -7.10 -2.95 -5.94
C ILE A 35 -6.25 -4.19 -6.24
N ALA A 36 -5.19 -4.40 -5.45
CA ALA A 36 -4.34 -5.57 -5.58
C ALA A 36 -5.13 -6.87 -5.37
N ALA A 37 -5.93 -6.96 -4.31
CA ALA A 37 -6.73 -8.13 -4.01
C ALA A 37 -7.65 -8.47 -5.18
N ILE A 38 -8.42 -7.50 -5.70
CA ILE A 38 -9.30 -7.71 -6.85
C ILE A 38 -8.50 -8.21 -8.06
N TYR A 39 -7.39 -7.56 -8.39
CA TYR A 39 -6.61 -7.89 -9.59
C TYR A 39 -5.90 -9.25 -9.50
N TYR A 40 -5.21 -9.53 -8.40
CA TYR A 40 -4.42 -10.74 -8.27
C TYR A 40 -5.28 -11.97 -8.00
N PHE A 41 -6.38 -11.84 -7.26
CA PHE A 41 -7.34 -12.93 -7.07
C PHE A 41 -8.27 -13.12 -8.28
N ALA A 42 -8.32 -12.19 -9.24
CA ALA A 42 -9.03 -12.41 -10.49
C ALA A 42 -8.41 -13.56 -11.31
N LEU A 43 -7.13 -13.91 -11.11
CA LEU A 43 -6.50 -15.05 -11.79
C LEU A 43 -7.13 -16.39 -11.36
N PRO A 44 -7.12 -16.80 -10.08
CA PRO A 44 -7.76 -18.05 -9.65
C PRO A 44 -9.28 -18.04 -9.86
N LEU A 45 -9.94 -16.89 -9.61
CA LEU A 45 -11.39 -16.77 -9.85
C LEU A 45 -11.72 -16.89 -11.34
N GLY A 46 -10.95 -16.25 -12.21
CA GLY A 46 -11.13 -16.32 -13.66
C GLY A 46 -10.83 -17.72 -14.22
N ALA A 47 -9.79 -18.39 -13.71
CA ALA A 47 -9.47 -19.76 -14.08
C ALA A 47 -10.56 -20.77 -13.66
N SER A 48 -11.27 -20.50 -12.57
CA SER A 48 -12.34 -21.38 -12.05
C SER A 48 -13.72 -21.05 -12.64
N LEU A 49 -14.14 -19.79 -12.59
CA LEU A 49 -15.49 -19.34 -12.93
C LEU A 49 -15.62 -18.86 -14.38
N LEU A 50 -14.55 -18.33 -14.97
CA LEU A 50 -14.53 -17.75 -16.32
C LEU A 50 -13.60 -18.56 -17.25
N LYS A 51 -13.58 -19.88 -17.05
CA LYS A 51 -12.72 -20.81 -17.79
C LYS A 51 -12.81 -20.63 -19.32
N PRO A 52 -13.98 -20.41 -19.96
CA PRO A 52 -14.05 -20.20 -21.40
C PRO A 52 -13.27 -18.97 -21.87
N LEU A 53 -13.27 -17.88 -21.08
CA LEU A 53 -12.51 -16.67 -21.37
C LEU A 53 -11.01 -16.88 -21.15
N PHE A 54 -10.63 -17.50 -20.03
CA PHE A 54 -9.22 -17.70 -19.67
C PHE A 54 -8.51 -18.70 -20.59
N GLN A 55 -9.23 -19.68 -21.12
CA GLN A 55 -8.71 -20.65 -22.08
C GLN A 55 -8.80 -20.16 -23.53
N GLN A 56 -9.42 -19.00 -23.78
CA GLN A 56 -9.52 -18.45 -25.13
C GLN A 56 -8.11 -18.16 -25.66
N THR A 57 -7.76 -18.85 -26.74
CA THR A 57 -6.49 -18.68 -27.43
C THR A 57 -6.50 -17.39 -28.24
N LEU A 58 -5.44 -16.60 -28.10
CA LEU A 58 -5.21 -15.37 -28.85
C LEU A 58 -4.33 -15.66 -30.08
N VAL A 59 -3.12 -16.18 -29.86
CA VAL A 59 -2.16 -16.51 -30.92
C VAL A 59 -1.36 -17.76 -30.54
N GLY A 60 -1.42 -18.80 -31.36
CA GLY A 60 -0.67 -20.04 -31.11
C GLY A 60 -1.08 -20.71 -29.80
N GLN A 61 -0.16 -20.80 -28.83
CA GLN A 61 -0.44 -21.33 -27.48
C GLN A 61 -0.73 -20.22 -26.45
N LEU A 62 -0.66 -18.95 -26.84
CA LEU A 62 -0.92 -17.82 -25.96
C LEU A 62 -2.43 -17.68 -25.75
N ASN A 63 -2.89 -17.91 -24.52
CA ASN A 63 -4.28 -17.70 -24.12
C ASN A 63 -4.40 -16.45 -23.22
N VAL A 64 -5.64 -15.99 -23.02
CA VAL A 64 -5.94 -14.83 -22.17
C VAL A 64 -5.40 -15.02 -20.75
N GLY A 65 -5.51 -16.23 -20.19
CA GLY A 65 -5.01 -16.54 -18.85
C GLY A 65 -3.49 -16.33 -18.71
N LEU A 66 -2.71 -16.73 -19.73
CA LEU A 66 -1.25 -16.53 -19.78
C LEU A 66 -0.89 -15.05 -19.89
N VAL A 67 -1.59 -14.30 -20.74
CA VAL A 67 -1.38 -12.85 -20.85
C VAL A 67 -1.73 -12.15 -19.54
N PHE A 68 -2.82 -12.55 -18.89
CA PHE A 68 -3.20 -12.02 -17.59
C PHE A 68 -2.17 -12.37 -16.51
N ALA A 69 -1.66 -13.60 -16.47
CA ALA A 69 -0.59 -14.00 -15.57
C ALA A 69 0.68 -13.16 -15.77
N LEU A 70 1.08 -12.93 -17.03
CA LEU A 70 2.23 -12.06 -17.35
C LEU A 70 1.99 -10.60 -16.96
N SER A 71 0.76 -10.09 -17.09
CA SER A 71 0.41 -8.72 -16.70
C SER A 71 0.51 -8.48 -15.18
N GLN A 72 0.51 -9.54 -14.35
CA GLN A 72 0.64 -9.41 -12.90
C GLN A 72 1.99 -8.82 -12.47
N TYR A 73 3.06 -9.02 -13.23
CA TYR A 73 4.38 -8.47 -12.92
C TYR A 73 4.44 -6.93 -13.04
N PRO A 74 4.13 -6.31 -14.20
CA PRO A 74 4.17 -4.86 -14.32
C PRO A 74 3.14 -4.16 -13.42
N VAL A 75 1.96 -4.76 -13.20
CA VAL A 75 0.94 -4.20 -12.30
C VAL A 75 1.46 -4.11 -10.86
N GLY A 76 2.21 -5.10 -10.40
CA GLY A 76 2.84 -5.06 -9.08
C GLY A 76 3.84 -3.91 -8.96
N GLY A 77 4.64 -3.70 -10.00
CA GLY A 77 5.54 -2.56 -10.09
C GLY A 77 4.80 -1.22 -10.06
N LEU A 78 3.70 -1.11 -10.81
CA LEU A 78 2.86 0.10 -10.82
C LEU A 78 2.25 0.38 -9.44
N LEU A 79 1.75 -0.63 -8.75
CA LEU A 79 1.21 -0.50 -7.39
C LEU A 79 2.30 -0.08 -6.40
N ALA A 80 3.51 -0.62 -6.51
CA ALA A 80 4.64 -0.23 -5.68
C ALA A 80 5.05 1.24 -5.91
N VAL A 81 5.10 1.68 -7.17
CA VAL A 81 5.37 3.09 -7.51
C VAL A 81 4.26 4.00 -7.01
N ALA A 82 2.99 3.60 -7.15
CA ALA A 82 1.84 4.35 -6.65
C ALA A 82 1.89 4.48 -5.12
N TYR A 83 2.22 3.40 -4.40
CA TYR A 83 2.44 3.40 -2.97
C TYR A 83 3.54 4.40 -2.58
N LEU A 84 4.74 4.28 -3.19
CA LEU A 84 5.88 5.13 -2.85
C LEU A 84 5.58 6.62 -3.09
N ARG A 85 4.92 6.95 -4.21
CA ARG A 85 4.51 8.32 -4.52
C ARG A 85 3.48 8.84 -3.53
N GLY A 86 2.49 8.02 -3.20
CA GLY A 86 1.42 8.40 -2.27
C GLY A 86 1.91 8.56 -0.82
N THR A 87 2.84 7.73 -0.36
CA THR A 87 3.36 7.83 1.01
C THR A 87 4.43 8.89 1.18
N ARG A 88 5.17 9.28 0.14
CA ARG A 88 6.28 10.26 0.25
C ARG A 88 5.88 11.56 0.94
N THR A 89 4.70 12.10 0.62
CA THR A 89 4.21 13.35 1.23
C THR A 89 3.73 13.15 2.67
N LEU A 90 3.12 12.00 2.96
CA LEU A 90 2.64 11.62 4.29
C LEU A 90 3.82 11.35 5.23
N ASP A 91 4.83 10.65 4.75
CA ASP A 91 6.04 10.34 5.50
C ASP A 91 6.82 11.61 5.84
N ALA A 92 6.88 12.59 4.93
CA ALA A 92 7.48 13.90 5.22
C ALA A 92 6.75 14.64 6.36
N ARG A 93 5.41 14.61 6.39
CA ARG A 93 4.61 15.22 7.48
C ARG A 93 4.83 14.50 8.81
N LEU A 94 4.83 13.17 8.82
CA LEU A 94 5.12 12.38 10.01
C LEU A 94 6.53 12.65 10.55
N GLN A 95 7.52 12.82 9.67
CA GLN A 95 8.87 13.21 10.08
C GLN A 95 8.91 14.62 10.68
N ALA A 96 8.15 15.58 10.13
CA ALA A 96 8.06 16.92 10.70
C ALA A 96 7.47 16.92 12.12
N VAL A 97 6.38 16.18 12.34
CA VAL A 97 5.79 15.98 13.68
C VAL A 97 6.82 15.36 14.63
N ARG A 98 7.51 14.30 14.19
CA ARG A 98 8.56 13.65 14.99
C ARG A 98 9.67 14.62 15.40
N LEU A 99 10.15 15.45 14.49
CA LEU A 99 11.23 16.42 14.76
C LEU A 99 10.80 17.49 15.76
N ARG A 100 9.56 17.99 15.67
CA ARG A 100 9.00 18.96 16.63
C ARG A 100 9.05 18.42 18.07
N TYR A 101 8.59 17.20 18.28
CA TYR A 101 8.59 16.60 19.63
C TYR A 101 9.99 16.18 20.11
N LEU A 102 10.94 15.91 19.21
CA LEU A 102 12.33 15.67 19.60
C LEU A 102 13.03 16.95 20.10
N GLN A 103 12.71 18.10 19.49
CA GLN A 103 13.24 19.41 19.92
C GLN A 103 12.68 19.83 21.29
N GLU A 104 11.40 19.57 21.57
CA GLU A 104 10.79 19.88 22.87
C GLU A 104 11.38 19.04 24.04
N VAL A 105 11.96 17.87 23.75
CA VAL A 105 12.54 16.97 24.76
C VAL A 105 14.04 17.22 25.00
N THR A 106 14.73 17.90 24.07
CA THR A 106 16.17 18.18 24.19
C THR A 106 16.35 19.64 24.61
N PRO A 107 16.75 19.93 25.87
CA PRO A 107 16.95 21.30 26.36
C PRO A 107 18.14 21.99 25.71
#